data_AF-A0A7Y6YFH5-F1
#
_entry.id   AF-A0A7Y6YFH5-F1
#
_cell.length_a   1.000
_cell.length_b   1.000
_cell.length_c   1.000
_cell.angle_alpha   90.00
_cell.angle_beta   90.00
_cell.angle_gamma   90.00
#
_symmetry.space_group_name_H-M   'P 1'
#
loop_
_entity.id
_entity.type
_entity.pdbx_description
1 polymer ?
#
loop_
_entity_poly.entity_id
_entity_poly.type
_entity_poly.pdbx_seq_one_letter_code
_entity_poly.pdbx_strand_id
1 'polypeptide(L)'
;MKRFLVILAVLATLTAQAQEGIIGLWLVDNVSVGEMSMTPNAKWVQFNNDESTISGNGWRRHSYGSFMYDDGFLTIYTENGTDDQFGGFDVEIDDDKMTWTREEMGEQVIVSLSRIEELPMAYADELYGLWELKEGNGDFEGYVARGAKFYFGTDRILRIRTEGGMNRGAYRIDAHGRMVEWFPYDESLPRRQFEFTDPANGTLILTSEDGTRLVFERSRQF
;
A
#
# COMPACT_ATOMS: atom_id res chain seq x y z
N MET A 1 27.79 14.45 47.64
CA MET A 1 27.36 14.57 46.23
C MET A 1 27.54 13.29 45.40
N LYS A 2 27.33 12.08 45.95
CA LYS A 2 27.37 10.82 45.16
C LYS A 2 26.08 9.98 45.26
N ARG A 3 25.08 10.44 46.04
CA ARG A 3 23.79 9.76 46.24
C ARG A 3 22.63 10.30 45.39
N PHE A 4 22.84 11.42 44.67
CA PHE A 4 21.84 12.02 43.78
C PHE A 4 21.91 11.50 42.32
N LEU A 5 22.98 10.80 41.95
CA LEU A 5 23.19 10.33 40.57
C LEU A 5 22.52 8.98 40.26
N VAL A 6 22.08 8.24 41.29
CA VAL A 6 21.43 6.93 41.12
C VAL A 6 19.93 7.08 40.84
N ILE A 7 19.29 8.16 41.30
CA ILE A 7 17.85 8.38 41.11
C ILE A 7 17.53 8.82 39.67
N LEU A 8 18.45 9.54 39.00
CA LEU A 8 18.25 9.97 37.61
C LEU A 8 18.32 8.82 36.60
N ALA A 9 19.10 7.77 36.89
CA ALA A 9 19.24 6.61 36.01
C ALA A 9 18.01 5.67 36.06
N VAL A 10 17.28 5.63 37.18
CA VAL A 10 16.08 4.80 37.33
C VAL A 10 14.85 5.44 36.67
N LEU A 11 14.76 6.78 36.61
CA LEU A 11 13.68 7.44 35.86
C LEU A 11 13.81 7.29 34.34
N ALA A 12 15.04 7.26 33.81
CA ALA A 12 15.26 7.09 32.36
C ALA A 12 14.93 5.68 31.84
N THR A 13 14.95 4.66 32.72
CA THR A 13 14.61 3.28 32.34
C THR A 13 13.11 2.99 32.33
N LEU A 14 12.32 3.73 33.10
CA LEU A 14 10.86 3.54 33.17
C LEU A 14 10.14 4.13 31.96
N THR A 15 10.67 5.19 31.34
CA THR A 15 10.10 5.77 30.11
C THR A 15 10.42 4.94 28.86
N ALA A 16 11.54 4.20 28.85
CA ALA A 16 11.94 3.38 27.70
C ALA A 16 11.04 2.14 27.51
N GLN A 17 10.52 1.56 28.60
CA GLN A 17 9.77 0.31 28.55
C GLN A 17 8.35 0.45 27.99
N ALA A 18 7.73 1.64 28.10
CA ALA A 18 6.41 1.91 27.55
C ALA A 18 6.44 2.09 26.02
N GLN A 19 7.59 2.50 25.47
CA GLN A 19 7.73 2.81 24.05
C GLN A 19 8.09 1.57 23.20
N GLU A 20 8.71 0.53 23.77
CA GLU A 20 9.17 -0.64 23.00
C GLU A 20 8.03 -1.38 22.25
N GLY A 21 6.80 -1.36 22.76
CA GLY A 21 5.69 -2.10 22.15
C GLY A 21 5.22 -1.53 20.80
N ILE A 22 5.17 -0.20 20.66
CA ILE A 22 4.60 0.46 19.47
C ILE A 22 5.60 0.58 18.31
N ILE A 23 6.90 0.62 18.61
CA ILE A 23 7.95 0.77 17.60
C ILE A 23 7.90 -0.39 16.60
N GLY A 24 8.03 -0.06 15.32
CA GLY A 24 8.05 -1.03 14.23
C GLY A 24 7.14 -0.65 13.07
N LEU A 25 7.09 -1.55 12.08
CA LEU A 25 6.25 -1.43 10.91
C LEU A 25 4.97 -2.26 11.11
N TRP A 26 3.84 -1.62 10.87
CA TRP A 26 2.50 -2.16 11.11
C TRP A 26 1.66 -2.08 9.84
N LEU A 27 1.11 -3.21 9.42
CA LEU A 27 0.11 -3.33 8.38
C LEU A 27 -1.26 -3.02 8.97
N VAL A 28 -2.07 -2.21 8.29
CA VAL A 28 -3.47 -2.01 8.64
C VAL A 28 -4.30 -3.14 8.03
N ASP A 29 -4.72 -4.08 8.86
CA ASP A 29 -5.49 -5.26 8.49
C ASP A 29 -6.96 -4.87 8.18
N ASN A 30 -7.53 -3.98 8.98
CA ASN A 30 -8.93 -3.58 8.89
C ASN A 30 -9.17 -2.20 9.50
N VAL A 31 -10.14 -1.47 8.96
CA VAL A 31 -10.70 -0.26 9.55
C VAL A 31 -12.21 -0.41 9.61
N SER A 32 -12.82 -0.19 10.78
CA SER A 32 -14.26 -0.13 10.94
C SER A 32 -14.73 1.19 11.52
N VAL A 33 -15.88 1.66 11.06
CA VAL A 33 -16.59 2.86 11.53
C VAL A 33 -18.05 2.48 11.72
N GLY A 34 -18.49 2.38 12.97
CA GLY A 34 -19.81 1.83 13.30
C GLY A 34 -19.96 0.40 12.75
N GLU A 35 -20.98 0.17 11.92
CA GLU A 35 -21.23 -1.14 11.28
C GLU A 35 -20.45 -1.35 9.97
N MET A 36 -19.77 -0.33 9.45
CA MET A 36 -19.02 -0.43 8.20
C MET A 36 -17.59 -0.91 8.46
N SER A 37 -17.10 -1.85 7.67
CA SER A 37 -15.74 -2.36 7.76
C SER A 37 -15.10 -2.45 6.38
N MET A 38 -13.80 -2.12 6.29
CA MET A 38 -13.02 -2.24 5.07
C MET A 38 -11.57 -2.65 5.36
N THR A 39 -10.98 -3.42 4.45
CA THR A 39 -9.55 -3.73 4.44
C THR A 39 -8.84 -2.81 3.45
N PRO A 40 -7.98 -1.89 3.91
CA PRO A 40 -7.18 -1.07 3.02
C PRO A 40 -6.19 -1.94 2.22
N ASN A 41 -5.94 -1.57 0.97
CA ASN A 41 -4.93 -2.23 0.15
C ASN A 41 -3.52 -1.84 0.63
N ALA A 42 -2.86 -2.78 1.30
CA ALA A 42 -1.45 -2.70 1.69
C ALA A 42 -1.10 -1.40 2.44
N LYS A 43 -2.04 -0.86 3.24
CA LYS A 43 -1.80 0.37 4.01
C LYS A 43 -0.96 0.03 5.24
N TRP A 44 0.06 0.83 5.50
CA TRP A 44 0.96 0.60 6.62
C TRP A 44 1.36 1.91 7.30
N VAL A 45 1.79 1.80 8.56
CA VAL A 45 2.38 2.86 9.38
C VAL A 45 3.65 2.33 10.03
N GLN A 46 4.68 3.15 10.12
CA GLN A 46 5.91 2.83 10.82
C GLN A 46 6.17 3.85 11.92
N PHE A 47 6.40 3.36 13.14
CA PHE A 47 6.81 4.13 14.30
C PHE A 47 8.29 3.91 14.55
N ASN A 48 9.07 4.99 14.56
CA ASN A 48 10.52 4.94 14.73
C ASN A 48 10.92 5.31 16.17
N ASN A 49 12.10 4.85 16.60
CA ASN A 49 12.64 5.12 17.93
C ASN A 49 12.90 6.61 18.22
N ASP A 50 12.94 7.46 17.20
CA ASP A 50 13.17 8.90 17.30
C ASP A 50 11.86 9.71 17.28
N GLU A 51 10.73 9.07 17.61
CA GLU A 51 9.39 9.66 17.64
C GLU A 51 8.86 10.11 16.26
N SER A 52 9.58 9.78 15.17
CA SER A 52 9.08 10.01 13.82
C SER A 52 8.11 8.93 13.36
N THR A 53 7.19 9.32 12.48
CA THR A 53 6.28 8.41 11.78
C THR A 53 6.38 8.55 10.27
N ILE A 54 6.20 7.44 9.58
CA ILE A 54 5.93 7.42 8.13
C ILE A 54 4.79 6.45 7.84
N SER A 55 4.00 6.73 6.81
CA SER A 55 2.92 5.85 6.37
C SER A 55 2.77 5.82 4.86
N GLY A 56 2.12 4.77 4.36
CA GLY A 56 2.03 4.52 2.94
C GLY A 56 1.02 3.45 2.56
N ASN A 57 0.98 3.19 1.25
CA ASN A 57 0.26 2.08 0.65
C ASN A 57 1.22 1.33 -0.27
N GLY A 58 1.35 0.03 -0.06
CA GLY A 58 2.30 -0.78 -0.82
C GLY A 58 3.73 -0.27 -0.63
N TRP A 59 4.49 -0.19 -1.72
CA TRP A 59 5.85 0.37 -1.71
C TRP A 59 5.91 1.90 -1.72
N ARG A 60 4.76 2.59 -1.64
CA ARG A 60 4.71 4.05 -1.74
C ARG A 60 4.41 4.70 -0.39
N ARG A 61 5.41 5.39 0.16
CA ARG A 61 5.22 6.35 1.25
C ARG A 61 4.47 7.59 0.75
N HIS A 62 3.49 8.07 1.50
CA HIS A 62 2.77 9.30 1.19
C HIS A 62 2.51 10.21 2.39
N SER A 63 2.75 9.76 3.62
CA SER A 63 2.66 10.61 4.82
C SER A 63 3.89 10.45 5.72
N TYR A 64 4.24 11.54 6.40
CA TYR A 64 5.31 11.60 7.38
C TYR A 64 5.00 12.63 8.48
N GLY A 65 5.61 12.44 9.65
CA GLY A 65 5.56 13.38 10.75
C GLY A 65 6.09 12.77 12.03
N SER A 66 5.38 12.95 13.15
CA SER A 66 5.77 12.44 14.46
C SER A 66 4.61 11.76 15.19
N PHE A 67 4.91 11.12 16.32
CA PHE A 67 3.91 10.59 17.22
C PHE A 67 4.28 10.80 18.68
N MET A 68 3.28 10.72 19.53
CA MET A 68 3.42 10.62 20.98
C MET A 68 2.60 9.42 21.44
N TYR A 69 3.21 8.55 22.24
CA TYR A 69 2.54 7.39 22.81
C TYR A 69 2.84 7.33 24.30
N ASP A 70 1.80 7.46 25.13
CA ASP A 70 1.90 7.44 26.58
C ASP A 70 0.67 6.76 27.19
N ASP A 71 0.89 5.87 28.15
CA ASP A 71 -0.16 5.13 28.89
C ASP A 71 -1.28 4.53 28.01
N GLY A 72 -0.91 3.92 26.87
CA GLY A 72 -1.88 3.32 25.95
C GLY A 72 -2.58 4.32 25.04
N PHE A 73 -2.21 5.60 25.05
CA PHE A 73 -2.82 6.64 24.23
C PHE A 73 -1.85 7.14 23.14
N LEU A 74 -2.25 7.02 21.87
CA LEU A 74 -1.46 7.38 20.70
C LEU A 74 -1.99 8.66 20.05
N THR A 75 -1.13 9.68 19.94
CA THR A 75 -1.38 10.86 19.10
C THR A 75 -0.41 10.89 17.93
N ILE A 76 -0.92 11.06 16.71
CA ILE A 76 -0.12 11.13 15.49
C ILE A 76 -0.19 12.56 14.93
N TYR A 77 0.96 13.12 14.59
CA TYR A 77 1.08 14.43 13.96
C TYR A 77 1.57 14.23 12.52
N THR A 78 0.78 14.66 11.54
CA THR A 78 1.17 14.57 10.12
C THR A 78 1.66 15.92 9.62
N GLU A 79 2.89 15.99 9.12
CA GLU A 79 3.48 17.25 8.62
C GLU A 79 2.97 17.64 7.23
N ASN A 80 2.58 16.66 6.42
CA ASN A 80 2.14 16.87 5.04
C ASN A 80 0.65 16.59 4.83
N GLY A 81 -0.16 16.79 5.87
CA GLY A 81 -1.59 16.55 5.89
C GLY A 81 -2.36 17.69 6.56
N THR A 82 -3.66 17.48 6.74
CA THR A 82 -4.50 18.36 7.57
C THR A 82 -4.45 17.90 9.02
N ASP A 83 -4.55 18.84 9.95
CA ASP A 83 -4.65 18.53 11.37
C ASP A 83 -5.86 17.61 11.64
N ASP A 84 -5.63 16.58 12.44
CA ASP A 84 -6.67 15.67 12.88
C ASP A 84 -7.53 16.34 13.96
N GLN A 85 -8.82 16.51 13.67
CA GLN A 85 -9.77 17.19 14.57
C GLN A 85 -10.29 16.28 15.69
N PHE A 86 -10.07 14.96 15.59
CA PHE A 86 -10.60 13.98 16.53
C PHE A 86 -9.60 13.56 17.61
N GLY A 87 -8.34 13.98 17.50
CA GLY A 87 -7.30 13.69 18.48
C GLY A 87 -6.73 12.28 18.36
N GLY A 88 -6.23 11.75 19.48
CA GLY A 88 -5.54 10.46 19.52
C GLY A 88 -6.45 9.24 19.53
N PHE A 89 -5.83 8.07 19.72
CA PHE A 89 -6.47 6.77 19.84
C PHE A 89 -6.08 6.12 21.17
N ASP A 90 -7.02 5.42 21.79
CA ASP A 90 -6.67 4.37 22.76
C ASP A 90 -6.09 3.18 21.98
N VAL A 91 -5.02 2.60 22.50
CA VAL A 91 -4.24 1.57 21.82
C VAL A 91 -4.04 0.37 22.74
N GLU A 92 -4.40 -0.79 22.21
CA GLU A 92 -4.09 -2.09 22.81
C GLU A 92 -3.07 -2.81 21.93
N ILE A 93 -2.00 -3.33 22.53
CA ILE A 93 -0.94 -4.09 21.84
C ILE A 93 -0.86 -5.47 22.48
N ASP A 94 -0.96 -6.51 21.67
CA ASP A 94 -0.82 -7.92 22.05
C ASP A 94 0.12 -8.60 21.05
N ASP A 95 1.38 -8.77 21.47
CA ASP A 95 2.48 -9.28 20.65
C ASP A 95 2.62 -8.58 19.27
N ASP A 96 2.19 -9.26 18.21
CA ASP A 96 2.25 -8.82 16.81
C ASP A 96 0.93 -8.22 16.33
N LYS A 97 0.00 -7.94 17.24
CA LYS A 97 -1.29 -7.30 16.96
C LYS A 97 -1.43 -5.99 17.72
N MET A 98 -2.09 -5.04 17.07
CA MET A 98 -2.36 -3.74 17.64
C MET A 98 -3.76 -3.30 17.22
N THR A 99 -4.51 -2.71 18.15
CA THR A 99 -5.84 -2.19 17.89
C THR A 99 -5.91 -0.75 18.37
N TRP A 100 -6.40 0.15 17.53
CA TRP A 100 -6.64 1.55 17.86
C TRP A 100 -8.13 1.81 17.93
N THR A 101 -8.58 2.53 18.94
CA THR A 101 -9.98 2.92 19.09
C THR A 101 -10.12 4.39 19.41
N ARG A 102 -11.12 5.04 18.80
CA ARG A 102 -11.59 6.39 19.19
C ARG A 102 -13.04 6.60 18.78
N GLU A 103 -13.63 7.71 19.20
CA GLU A 103 -14.96 8.14 18.74
C GLU A 103 -14.80 9.28 17.70
N GLU A 104 -15.46 9.13 16.55
CA GLU A 104 -15.54 10.18 15.54
C GLU A 104 -17.01 10.46 15.21
N MET A 105 -17.47 11.70 15.44
CA MET A 105 -18.85 12.12 15.15
C MET A 105 -19.94 11.20 15.77
N GLY A 106 -19.68 10.60 16.94
CA GLY A 106 -20.59 9.69 17.63
C GLY A 106 -20.53 8.23 17.16
N GLU A 107 -19.63 7.90 16.23
CA GLU A 107 -19.36 6.54 15.78
C GLU A 107 -18.03 6.04 16.33
N GLN A 108 -17.98 4.75 16.69
CA GLN A 108 -16.73 4.12 17.10
C GLN A 108 -15.89 3.79 15.88
N VAL A 109 -14.64 4.25 15.89
CA VAL A 109 -13.62 3.91 14.89
C VAL A 109 -12.66 2.90 15.50
N ILE A 110 -12.44 1.79 14.80
CA ILE A 110 -11.50 0.73 15.20
C ILE A 110 -10.54 0.47 14.05
N VAL A 111 -9.24 0.51 14.33
CA VAL A 111 -8.18 0.15 13.36
C VAL A 111 -7.46 -1.07 13.90
N SER A 112 -7.44 -2.15 13.15
CA SER A 112 -6.71 -3.37 13.50
C SER A 112 -5.43 -3.46 12.68
N LEU A 113 -4.32 -3.75 13.33
CA LEU A 113 -3.00 -3.79 12.72
C LEU A 113 -2.24 -5.06 13.07
N SER A 114 -1.34 -5.47 12.17
CA SER A 114 -0.39 -6.54 12.38
C SER A 114 1.04 -6.09 12.17
N ARG A 115 1.96 -6.61 12.97
CA ARG A 115 3.39 -6.34 12.82
C ARG A 115 3.90 -7.02 11.56
N ILE A 116 4.71 -6.31 10.78
CA ILE A 116 5.34 -6.80 9.55
C ILE A 116 6.80 -6.37 9.51
N GLU A 117 7.64 -7.17 8.85
CA GLU A 117 9.08 -6.89 8.73
C GLU A 117 9.43 -6.14 7.43
N GLU A 118 8.60 -6.31 6.40
CA GLU A 118 8.81 -5.74 5.07
C GLU A 118 7.55 -5.06 4.56
N LEU A 119 7.71 -4.04 3.70
CA LEU A 119 6.58 -3.34 3.11
C LEU A 119 5.72 -4.30 2.27
N PRO A 120 4.39 -4.32 2.49
CA PRO A 120 3.48 -5.13 1.68
C PRO A 120 3.50 -4.62 0.24
N MET A 121 3.22 -5.49 -0.73
CA MET A 121 2.91 -5.06 -2.10
C MET A 121 1.44 -4.64 -2.17
N ALA A 122 1.17 -3.47 -2.72
CA ALA A 122 -0.18 -3.13 -3.17
C ALA A 122 -0.45 -3.79 -4.53
N TYR A 123 -1.72 -3.88 -4.92
CA TYR A 123 -2.12 -4.34 -6.27
C TYR A 123 -1.36 -3.64 -7.41
N ALA A 124 -1.03 -2.36 -7.23
CA ALA A 124 -0.27 -1.61 -8.22
C ALA A 124 1.21 -2.04 -8.31
N ASP A 125 1.80 -2.44 -7.19
CA ASP A 125 3.21 -2.83 -7.10
C ASP A 125 3.42 -4.19 -7.74
N GLU A 126 2.43 -5.08 -7.62
CA GLU A 126 2.47 -6.41 -8.23
C GLU A 126 2.61 -6.36 -9.76
N LEU A 127 2.07 -5.33 -10.41
CA LEU A 127 2.14 -5.19 -11.86
C LEU A 127 3.49 -4.63 -12.34
N TYR A 128 4.27 -3.96 -11.49
CA TYR A 128 5.54 -3.39 -11.95
C TYR A 128 6.47 -4.46 -12.50
N GLY A 129 7.03 -4.20 -13.67
CA GLY A 129 7.85 -5.19 -14.34
C GLY A 129 7.69 -5.23 -15.84
N LEU A 130 8.48 -6.11 -16.43
CA LEU A 130 8.37 -6.52 -17.81
C LEU A 130 7.64 -7.86 -17.89
N TRP A 131 6.60 -7.88 -18.71
CA TRP A 131 5.70 -9.00 -18.95
C TRP A 131 5.70 -9.36 -20.42
N GLU A 132 5.69 -10.64 -20.73
CA GLU A 132 5.63 -11.13 -22.11
C GLU A 132 4.30 -11.84 -22.36
N LEU A 133 3.59 -11.39 -23.38
CA LEU A 133 2.31 -11.95 -23.80
C LEU A 133 2.52 -13.33 -24.42
N LYS A 134 1.94 -14.37 -23.80
CA LYS A 134 2.00 -15.76 -24.28
C LYS A 134 0.75 -16.15 -25.07
N GLU A 135 -0.40 -15.71 -24.59
CA GLU A 135 -1.70 -16.01 -25.17
C GLU A 135 -2.60 -14.78 -25.10
N GLY A 136 -3.43 -14.59 -26.11
CA GLY A 136 -4.45 -13.56 -26.10
C GLY A 136 -5.57 -13.87 -27.08
N ASN A 137 -6.81 -13.65 -26.66
CA ASN A 137 -7.95 -13.57 -27.56
C ASN A 137 -8.49 -12.14 -27.54
N GLY A 138 -8.83 -11.61 -28.69
CA GLY A 138 -9.38 -10.26 -28.83
C GLY A 138 -8.59 -9.40 -29.81
N ASP A 139 -9.29 -8.45 -30.40
CA ASP A 139 -8.71 -7.44 -31.27
C ASP A 139 -8.23 -6.27 -30.41
N PHE A 140 -7.09 -6.43 -29.75
CA PHE A 140 -6.38 -5.31 -29.15
C PHE A 140 -5.61 -4.62 -30.29
N GLU A 141 -6.32 -4.12 -31.29
CA GLU A 141 -5.89 -3.25 -32.43
C GLU A 141 -4.37 -3.23 -32.70
N GLY A 142 -3.76 -4.40 -32.97
CA GLY A 142 -2.33 -4.55 -33.31
C GLY A 142 -1.34 -4.89 -32.18
N TYR A 143 -1.79 -5.11 -30.94
CA TYR A 143 -0.94 -5.42 -29.77
C TYR A 143 -1.04 -6.86 -29.28
N VAL A 144 -2.07 -7.62 -29.68
CA VAL A 144 -2.14 -9.08 -29.42
C VAL A 144 -1.25 -9.83 -30.41
N ALA A 145 -0.01 -9.39 -30.56
CA ALA A 145 1.01 -10.20 -31.19
C ALA A 145 1.65 -11.05 -30.10
N ARG A 146 1.61 -12.39 -30.23
CA ARG A 146 2.34 -13.28 -29.33
C ARG A 146 3.81 -12.81 -29.24
N GLY A 147 4.35 -12.73 -28.03
CA GLY A 147 5.69 -12.19 -27.77
C GLY A 147 5.74 -10.67 -27.57
N ALA A 148 4.61 -9.96 -27.65
CA ALA A 148 4.55 -8.56 -27.24
C ALA A 148 4.98 -8.40 -25.79
N LYS A 149 5.74 -7.34 -25.50
CA LYS A 149 6.30 -7.06 -24.18
C LYS A 149 5.64 -5.83 -23.57
N PHE A 150 5.03 -6.03 -22.41
CA PHE A 150 4.33 -5.02 -21.64
C PHE A 150 5.20 -4.62 -20.45
N TYR A 151 5.52 -3.35 -20.36
CA TYR A 151 6.26 -2.80 -19.23
C TYR A 151 5.37 -1.83 -18.45
N PHE A 152 4.98 -2.23 -17.24
CA PHE A 152 4.29 -1.38 -16.29
C PHE A 152 5.35 -0.63 -15.47
N GLY A 153 5.58 0.63 -15.83
CA GLY A 153 6.55 1.48 -15.14
C GLY A 153 6.00 2.07 -13.84
N THR A 154 6.88 2.29 -12.87
CA THR A 154 6.57 3.02 -11.62
C THR A 154 6.13 4.47 -11.88
N ASP A 155 6.42 5.00 -13.06
CA ASP A 155 5.99 6.31 -13.58
C ASP A 155 4.55 6.33 -14.11
N ARG A 156 3.78 5.25 -13.91
CA ARG A 156 2.41 5.07 -14.41
C ARG A 156 2.30 5.05 -15.93
N ILE A 157 3.41 4.79 -16.63
CA ILE A 157 3.42 4.63 -18.09
C ILE A 157 3.51 3.15 -18.44
N LEU A 158 2.50 2.66 -19.17
CA LEU A 158 2.50 1.37 -19.81
C LEU A 158 3.19 1.50 -21.16
N ARG A 159 4.23 0.69 -21.38
CA ARG A 159 4.96 0.63 -22.66
C ARG A 159 4.77 -0.75 -23.25
N ILE A 160 4.26 -0.81 -24.46
CA ILE A 160 4.02 -2.07 -25.16
C ILE A 160 4.90 -2.11 -26.39
N ARG A 161 5.77 -3.11 -26.46
CA ARG A 161 6.64 -3.37 -27.61
C ARG A 161 6.09 -4.55 -28.40
N THR A 162 5.87 -4.34 -29.69
CA THR A 162 5.49 -5.35 -30.67
C THR A 162 6.53 -5.37 -31.81
N GLU A 163 6.34 -6.22 -32.83
CA GLU A 163 7.14 -6.16 -34.05
C GLU A 163 6.94 -4.84 -34.82
N GLY A 164 5.74 -4.27 -34.75
CA GLY A 164 5.36 -3.02 -35.43
C GLY A 164 5.91 -1.74 -34.78
N GLY A 165 6.53 -1.85 -33.60
CA GLY A 165 7.13 -0.71 -32.90
C GLY A 165 6.83 -0.67 -31.41
N MET A 166 6.80 0.54 -30.87
CA MET A 166 6.53 0.79 -29.46
C MET A 166 5.34 1.72 -29.29
N ASN A 167 4.38 1.26 -28.53
CA ASN A 167 3.20 1.99 -28.14
C ASN A 167 3.24 2.33 -26.66
N ARG A 168 2.56 3.40 -26.28
CA ARG A 168 2.59 3.93 -24.91
C ARG A 168 1.22 4.45 -24.50
N GLY A 169 0.98 4.40 -23.19
CA GLY A 169 -0.14 5.06 -22.57
C GLY A 169 0.08 5.21 -21.07
N ALA A 170 -0.76 6.00 -20.42
CA ALA A 170 -0.83 5.97 -18.96
C ALA A 170 -1.65 4.76 -18.51
N TYR A 171 -1.43 4.29 -17.29
CA TYR A 171 -2.31 3.32 -16.66
C TYR A 171 -2.64 3.72 -15.21
N ARG A 172 -3.80 3.28 -14.75
CA ARG A 172 -4.30 3.49 -13.39
C ARG A 172 -4.72 2.15 -12.81
N ILE A 173 -4.41 1.94 -11.53
CA ILE A 173 -4.84 0.76 -10.78
C ILE A 173 -5.90 1.21 -9.77
N ASP A 174 -6.95 0.42 -9.64
CA ASP A 174 -7.99 0.65 -8.63
C ASP A 174 -7.41 0.48 -7.22
N ALA A 175 -7.77 1.39 -6.32
CA ALA A 175 -7.29 1.36 -4.93
C ALA A 175 -7.89 0.20 -4.12
N HIS A 176 -9.06 -0.29 -4.52
CA HIS A 176 -9.87 -1.27 -3.80
C HIS A 176 -9.97 -2.62 -4.51
N GLY A 177 -9.46 -2.75 -5.74
CA GLY A 177 -9.58 -3.98 -6.52
C GLY A 177 -8.43 -4.23 -7.49
N ARG A 178 -8.33 -5.48 -7.95
CA ARG A 178 -7.36 -5.90 -8.97
C ARG A 178 -7.83 -5.49 -10.35
N MET A 179 -7.87 -4.19 -10.59
CA MET A 179 -8.33 -3.63 -11.85
C MET A 179 -7.35 -2.61 -12.38
N VAL A 180 -6.98 -2.75 -13.65
CA VAL A 180 -6.10 -1.84 -14.38
C VAL A 180 -6.86 -1.19 -15.52
N GLU A 181 -6.81 0.13 -15.58
CA GLU A 181 -7.31 0.92 -16.70
C GLU A 181 -6.12 1.46 -17.49
N TRP A 182 -6.17 1.31 -18.80
CA TRP A 182 -5.18 1.79 -19.74
C TRP A 182 -5.72 2.93 -20.58
N PHE A 183 -4.90 3.97 -20.69
CA PHE A 183 -5.15 5.20 -21.43
C PHE A 183 -4.08 5.34 -22.53
N PRO A 184 -4.33 4.83 -23.75
CA PRO A 184 -3.40 4.99 -24.86
C PRO A 184 -3.12 6.47 -25.16
N TYR A 185 -1.90 6.79 -25.61
CA TYR A 185 -1.59 8.13 -26.12
C TYR A 185 -1.98 8.32 -27.58
N ASP A 186 -2.16 7.24 -28.32
CA ASP A 186 -2.78 7.28 -29.62
C ASP A 186 -4.30 7.45 -29.43
N GLU A 187 -4.82 8.62 -29.80
CA GLU A 187 -6.23 8.97 -29.64
C GLU A 187 -7.17 8.12 -30.51
N SER A 188 -6.64 7.40 -31.51
CA SER A 188 -7.43 6.45 -32.28
C SER A 188 -7.79 5.19 -31.50
N LEU A 189 -7.05 4.90 -30.42
CA LEU A 189 -7.23 3.70 -29.60
C LEU A 189 -8.14 4.00 -28.40
N PRO A 190 -9.13 3.14 -28.12
CA PRO A 190 -10.00 3.31 -26.97
C PRO A 190 -9.28 3.01 -25.65
N ARG A 191 -9.78 3.62 -24.58
CA ARG A 191 -9.43 3.20 -23.22
C ARG A 191 -9.92 1.78 -22.98
N ARG A 192 -9.17 1.04 -22.18
CA ARG A 192 -9.49 -0.35 -21.82
C ARG A 192 -9.34 -0.56 -20.33
N GLN A 193 -10.17 -1.43 -19.79
CA GLN A 193 -10.13 -1.83 -18.40
C GLN A 193 -10.03 -3.35 -18.33
N PHE A 194 -9.19 -3.83 -17.43
CA PHE A 194 -8.99 -5.24 -17.19
C PHE A 194 -9.01 -5.53 -15.70
N GLU A 195 -9.74 -6.56 -15.30
CA GLU A 195 -9.47 -7.26 -14.07
C GLU A 195 -8.18 -8.08 -14.23
N PHE A 196 -7.40 -8.22 -13.16
CA PHE A 196 -6.18 -9.02 -13.17
C PHE A 196 -6.06 -9.99 -12.01
N THR A 197 -5.40 -11.12 -12.27
CA THR A 197 -5.11 -12.14 -11.25
C THR A 197 -3.93 -11.73 -10.36
N ASP A 198 -3.87 -12.27 -9.16
CA ASP A 198 -2.64 -12.25 -8.34
C ASP A 198 -1.49 -12.92 -9.14
N PRO A 199 -0.39 -12.19 -9.42
CA PRO A 199 0.67 -12.71 -10.26
C PRO A 199 1.88 -13.20 -9.45
N ALA A 200 1.70 -13.61 -8.20
CA ALA A 200 2.76 -14.12 -7.31
C ALA A 200 3.56 -15.29 -7.92
N ASN A 201 2.95 -16.11 -8.77
CA ASN A 201 3.61 -17.22 -9.47
C ASN A 201 4.30 -16.80 -10.78
N GLY A 202 4.37 -15.50 -11.08
CA GLY A 202 4.93 -14.98 -12.31
C GLY A 202 3.99 -15.02 -13.52
N THR A 203 2.73 -15.42 -13.34
CA THR A 203 1.70 -15.41 -14.38
C THR A 203 0.70 -14.30 -14.12
N LEU A 204 0.49 -13.43 -15.11
CA LEU A 204 -0.52 -12.37 -15.05
C LEU A 204 -1.60 -12.67 -16.09
N ILE A 205 -2.86 -12.71 -15.66
CA ILE A 205 -4.00 -12.83 -16.57
C ILE A 205 -4.80 -11.54 -16.48
N LEU A 206 -5.02 -10.88 -17.62
CA LEU A 206 -5.90 -9.72 -17.76
C LEU A 206 -7.19 -10.16 -18.44
N THR A 207 -8.35 -9.78 -17.89
CA THR A 207 -9.67 -10.09 -18.46
C THR A 207 -10.54 -8.83 -18.50
N SER A 208 -11.23 -8.58 -19.61
CA SER A 208 -12.19 -7.48 -19.75
C SER A 208 -13.62 -8.00 -19.94
N GLU A 209 -14.60 -7.11 -19.73
CA GLU A 209 -16.03 -7.42 -19.86
C GLU A 209 -16.43 -7.89 -21.27
N ASP A 210 -15.73 -7.42 -22.31
CA ASP A 210 -15.97 -7.81 -23.71
C ASP A 210 -15.44 -9.23 -24.05
N GLY A 211 -14.86 -9.93 -23.06
CA GLY A 211 -14.34 -11.28 -23.21
C GLY A 211 -12.89 -11.37 -23.70
N THR A 212 -12.19 -10.23 -23.86
CA THR A 212 -10.74 -10.23 -24.11
C THR A 212 -10.04 -10.83 -22.89
N ARG A 213 -9.11 -11.75 -23.15
CA ARG A 213 -8.27 -12.39 -22.15
C ARG A 213 -6.84 -12.42 -22.63
N LEU A 214 -5.92 -11.90 -21.83
CA LEU A 214 -4.48 -11.84 -22.12
C LEU A 214 -3.71 -12.57 -21.02
N VAL A 215 -2.80 -13.47 -21.40
CA VAL A 215 -1.95 -14.23 -20.48
C VAL A 215 -0.51 -13.84 -20.68
N PHE A 216 0.12 -13.44 -19.59
CA PHE A 216 1.51 -12.99 -19.56
C PHE A 216 2.35 -13.85 -18.62
N GLU A 217 3.63 -13.94 -18.96
CA GLU A 217 4.68 -14.41 -18.05
C GLU A 217 5.60 -13.27 -17.69
N ARG A 218 6.01 -13.20 -16.41
CA ARG A 218 6.94 -12.18 -15.93
C ARG A 218 8.33 -12.45 -16.50
N SER A 219 8.82 -11.55 -17.33
CA SER A 219 10.20 -11.59 -17.82
C SER A 219 11.18 -10.97 -16.82
N ARG A 220 10.74 -9.93 -16.09
CA ARG A 220 11.58 -9.23 -15.09
C ARG A 220 10.72 -8.46 -14.09
N GLN A 221 11.04 -8.60 -12.81
CA GLN A 221 10.57 -7.72 -11.73
C GLN A 221 11.64 -6.65 -11.45
N PHE A 222 11.22 -5.47 -11.02
CA PHE A 222 12.08 -4.38 -10.60
C PHE A 222 11.71 -3.94 -9.19
#